data_AF-C5T9Y1-F1
#
_entry.id   AF-C5T9Y1-F1
#
_cell.length_a   1.000
_cell.length_b   1.000
_cell.length_c   1.000
_cell.angle_alpha   90.00
_cell.angle_beta   90.00
_cell.angle_gamma   90.00
#
_symmetry.space_group_name_H-M   'P 1'
#
loop_
_entity.id
_entity.type
_entity.pdbx_description
1 polymer ?
#
loop_
_entity_poly.entity_id
_entity_poly.type
_entity_poly.pdbx_seq_one_letter_code
_entity_poly.pdbx_strand_id
1 'polypeptide(L)'
;MTRMIPSGGFHPSATLVNINPYVFHIGLVLVFFGYAPHIAFIQRITWLRWPALPDGVMYVAAGATIISLLIALLFRLTDPVLKRISRPDDMITWTVTFLPFITGMGVVSEPSATLLARDHVVYGGPLAIHLLSLELLLIWFPFGKLMHAFLVLPSRMQLATFFGRRGVRS
;
A
#
# COMPACT_ATOMS: atom_id res chain seq x y z
N MET A 1 -17.47 -15.98 2.16
CA MET A 1 -16.27 -15.57 1.39
C MET A 1 -16.40 -15.82 -0.12
N THR A 2 -17.36 -16.63 -0.59
CA THR A 2 -17.52 -17.05 -1.99
C THR A 2 -17.97 -15.96 -2.98
N ARG A 3 -18.43 -14.80 -2.49
CA ARG A 3 -18.98 -13.71 -3.33
C ARG A 3 -17.96 -12.64 -3.73
N MET A 4 -16.70 -12.79 -3.29
CA MET A 4 -15.59 -11.88 -3.66
C MET A 4 -14.79 -12.40 -4.86
N ILE A 5 -15.09 -13.62 -5.33
CA ILE A 5 -14.42 -14.23 -6.49
C ILE A 5 -15.30 -13.97 -7.72
N PRO A 6 -14.78 -13.32 -8.77
CA PRO A 6 -15.54 -13.09 -10.00
C PRO A 6 -15.92 -14.44 -10.64
N SER A 7 -17.14 -14.54 -11.15
CA SER A 7 -17.62 -15.74 -11.86
C SER A 7 -16.81 -15.95 -13.15
N GLY A 8 -16.40 -17.20 -13.41
CA GLY A 8 -15.64 -17.57 -14.60
C GLY A 8 -16.42 -17.21 -15.88
N GLY A 9 -15.84 -16.35 -16.71
CA GLY A 9 -16.47 -15.88 -17.95
C GLY A 9 -16.01 -14.49 -18.42
N PHE A 10 -15.27 -13.74 -17.60
CA PHE A 10 -14.75 -12.43 -18.01
C PHE A 10 -13.36 -12.52 -18.64
N HIS A 11 -13.10 -11.63 -19.61
CA HIS A 11 -11.82 -11.45 -20.31
C HIS A 11 -10.63 -11.49 -19.32
N PRO A 12 -9.44 -12.01 -19.70
CA PRO A 12 -8.27 -12.07 -18.80
C PRO A 12 -7.93 -10.74 -18.11
N SER A 13 -8.20 -9.61 -18.79
CA SER A 13 -8.06 -8.26 -18.22
C SER A 13 -8.95 -8.01 -17.01
N ALA A 14 -10.19 -8.52 -16.99
CA ALA A 14 -11.10 -8.37 -15.86
C ALA A 14 -10.62 -9.13 -14.62
N THR A 15 -10.02 -10.31 -14.81
CA THR A 15 -9.43 -11.07 -13.72
C THR A 15 -8.23 -10.34 -13.13
N LEU A 16 -7.36 -9.80 -13.99
CA LEU A 16 -6.18 -9.04 -13.55
C LEU A 16 -6.58 -7.71 -12.88
N VAL A 17 -7.58 -7.00 -13.40
CA VAL A 17 -8.14 -5.77 -12.79
C VAL A 17 -8.69 -6.04 -11.38
N ASN A 18 -9.25 -7.22 -11.14
CA ASN A 18 -9.76 -7.59 -9.82
C ASN A 18 -8.68 -8.05 -8.85
N ILE A 19 -7.67 -8.79 -9.33
CA ILE A 19 -6.60 -9.35 -8.48
C ILE A 19 -5.55 -8.29 -8.14
N ASN A 20 -5.21 -7.43 -9.11
CA ASN A 20 -4.14 -6.45 -8.97
C ASN A 20 -4.27 -5.56 -7.71
N PRO A 21 -5.46 -5.04 -7.36
CA PRO A 21 -5.66 -4.35 -6.08
C PRO A 21 -5.22 -5.13 -4.86
N TYR A 22 -5.54 -6.42 -4.77
CA TYR A 22 -5.14 -7.23 -3.62
C TYR A 22 -3.62 -7.37 -3.52
N VAL A 23 -2.93 -7.50 -4.66
CA VAL A 23 -1.47 -7.64 -4.70
C VAL A 23 -0.78 -6.44 -4.06
N PHE A 24 -1.10 -5.21 -4.49
CA PHE A 24 -0.46 -4.03 -3.90
C PHE A 24 -0.92 -3.74 -2.47
N HIS A 25 -2.16 -4.07 -2.08
CA HIS A 25 -2.60 -3.87 -0.68
C HIS A 25 -1.92 -4.85 0.28
N ILE A 26 -1.80 -6.13 -0.10
CA ILE A 26 -1.08 -7.12 0.71
C ILE A 26 0.39 -6.71 0.81
N GLY A 27 1.00 -6.34 -0.31
CA GLY A 27 2.38 -5.87 -0.33
C GLY A 27 2.61 -4.61 0.52
N LEU A 28 1.70 -3.63 0.50
CA LEU A 28 1.70 -2.45 1.38
C LEU A 28 1.70 -2.84 2.86
N VAL A 29 0.78 -3.71 3.27
CA VAL A 29 0.67 -4.17 4.66
C VAL A 29 1.92 -4.92 5.08
N LEU A 30 2.44 -5.81 4.23
CA LEU A 30 3.66 -6.54 4.51
C LEU A 30 4.85 -5.58 4.66
N VAL A 31 5.07 -4.66 3.72
CA VAL A 31 6.22 -3.74 3.77
C VAL A 31 6.18 -2.83 4.99
N PHE A 32 5.00 -2.25 5.28
CA PHE A 32 4.85 -1.31 6.38
C PHE A 32 4.94 -1.98 7.75
N PHE A 33 4.31 -3.13 7.95
CA PHE A 33 4.31 -3.80 9.26
C PHE A 33 5.39 -4.88 9.40
N GLY A 34 5.83 -5.51 8.33
CA GLY A 34 6.73 -6.68 8.38
C GLY A 34 8.22 -6.36 8.24
N TYR A 35 8.59 -5.18 7.74
CA TYR A 35 9.99 -4.87 7.47
C TYR A 35 10.70 -4.26 8.68
N ALA A 36 11.90 -4.75 9.00
CA ALA A 36 12.62 -4.41 10.22
C ALA A 36 12.86 -2.90 10.43
N PRO A 37 13.25 -2.11 9.41
CA PRO A 37 13.39 -0.65 9.55
C PRO A 37 12.06 0.06 9.85
N HIS A 38 10.93 -0.40 9.29
CA HIS A 38 9.61 0.19 9.59
C HIS A 38 9.15 -0.17 11.00
N ILE A 39 9.40 -1.39 11.46
CA ILE A 39 9.13 -1.79 12.85
C ILE A 39 9.95 -0.95 13.82
N ALA A 40 11.24 -0.73 13.53
CA ALA A 40 12.10 0.13 14.34
C ALA A 40 11.60 1.58 14.38
N PHE A 41 11.11 2.11 13.25
CA PHE A 41 10.48 3.42 13.20
C PHE A 41 9.21 3.49 14.06
N ILE A 42 8.32 2.51 13.95
CA ILE A 42 7.09 2.43 14.75
C ILE A 42 7.41 2.30 16.24
N GLN A 43 8.41 1.49 16.60
CA GLN A 43 8.84 1.32 17.99
C GLN A 43 9.34 2.65 18.58
N ARG A 44 10.05 3.47 17.82
CA ARG A 44 10.51 4.80 18.29
C ARG A 44 9.37 5.75 18.63
N ILE A 45 8.22 5.60 17.96
CA ILE A 45 7.05 6.49 18.14
C ILE A 45 6.08 5.92 19.17
N THR A 46 5.82 4.62 19.12
CA THR A 46 4.72 3.96 19.85
C THR A 46 5.20 3.04 20.98
N TRP A 47 6.51 2.80 21.08
CA TRP A 47 7.14 1.83 21.99
C TRP A 47 6.74 0.37 21.76
N LEU A 48 5.96 0.06 20.71
CA LEU A 48 5.54 -1.28 20.36
C LEU A 48 6.49 -1.92 19.33
N ARG A 49 6.80 -3.21 19.49
CA ARG A 49 7.60 -3.98 18.52
C ARG A 49 7.09 -5.40 18.36
N TRP A 50 7.42 -6.01 17.23
CA TRP A 50 7.17 -7.42 16.94
C TRP A 50 8.28 -7.98 16.03
N PRO A 51 8.36 -9.31 15.83
CA PRO A 51 9.37 -9.92 14.98
C PRO A 51 9.25 -9.46 13.53
N ALA A 52 10.38 -9.07 12.92
CA ALA A 52 10.45 -8.74 11.50
C ALA A 52 10.40 -10.01 10.64
N LEU A 53 9.86 -9.87 9.43
CA LEU A 53 9.94 -10.91 8.40
C LEU A 53 11.32 -10.91 7.74
N PRO A 54 11.73 -12.02 7.10
CA PRO A 54 13.00 -12.09 6.37
C PRO A 54 13.08 -11.06 5.24
N ASP A 55 14.25 -10.43 5.08
CA ASP A 55 14.51 -9.38 4.08
C ASP A 55 14.08 -9.78 2.65
N GLY A 56 14.35 -11.02 2.25
CA GLY A 56 13.95 -11.51 0.93
C GLY A 56 12.44 -11.48 0.68
N VAL A 57 11.63 -11.78 1.70
CA VAL A 57 10.15 -11.69 1.61
C VAL A 57 9.75 -10.23 1.41
N MET A 58 10.43 -9.31 2.10
CA MET A 58 10.15 -7.88 2.04
C MET A 58 10.51 -7.27 0.69
N TYR A 59 11.62 -7.67 0.09
CA TYR A 59 12.03 -7.21 -1.23
C TYR A 59 11.10 -7.74 -2.32
N VAL A 60 10.66 -8.99 -2.21
CA VAL A 60 9.65 -9.56 -3.12
C VAL A 60 8.31 -8.83 -2.97
N ALA A 61 7.85 -8.58 -1.74
CA ALA A 61 6.63 -7.83 -1.48
C ALA A 61 6.69 -6.39 -2.03
N ALA A 62 7.81 -5.70 -1.82
CA ALA A 62 8.04 -4.36 -2.36
C ALA A 62 8.06 -4.36 -3.90
N GLY A 63 8.80 -5.28 -4.52
CA GLY A 63 8.84 -5.44 -5.98
C GLY A 63 7.49 -5.77 -6.59
N ALA A 64 6.74 -6.70 -5.99
CA ALA A 64 5.38 -7.04 -6.40
C ALA A 64 4.43 -5.83 -6.29
N THR A 65 4.57 -5.02 -5.23
CA THR A 65 3.78 -3.79 -5.04
C THR A 65 4.09 -2.77 -6.12
N ILE A 66 5.38 -2.54 -6.43
CA ILE A 66 5.82 -1.62 -7.49
C ILE A 66 5.23 -2.03 -8.84
N ILE A 67 5.40 -3.31 -9.21
CA ILE A 67 4.85 -3.84 -10.47
C ILE A 67 3.34 -3.70 -10.51
N SER A 68 2.66 -4.03 -9.41
CA SER A 68 1.19 -3.95 -9.31
C SER A 68 0.68 -2.52 -9.41
N LEU A 69 1.38 -1.53 -8.84
CA LEU A 69 1.07 -0.11 -8.99
C LEU A 69 1.30 0.39 -10.43
N LEU A 70 2.33 -0.11 -11.12
CA LEU A 70 2.55 0.19 -12.54
C LEU A 70 1.45 -0.42 -13.43
N ILE A 71 1.01 -1.64 -13.15
CA ILE A 71 -0.14 -2.27 -13.82
C ILE A 71 -1.42 -1.46 -13.58
N ALA A 72 -1.65 -1.00 -12.34
CA ALA A 72 -2.80 -0.16 -12.02
C ALA A 72 -2.78 1.17 -12.81
N LEU A 73 -1.60 1.79 -12.96
CA LEU A 73 -1.43 2.98 -13.79
C LEU A 73 -1.70 2.66 -15.26
N LEU A 74 -1.15 1.56 -15.78
CA LEU A 74 -1.36 1.13 -17.15
C LEU A 74 -2.85 0.97 -17.48
N PHE A 75 -3.61 0.26 -16.64
CA PHE A 75 -5.05 0.12 -16.82
C PHE A 75 -5.76 1.45 -16.84
N ARG A 76 -5.36 2.37 -15.96
CA ARG A 76 -5.99 3.69 -15.89
C ARG A 76 -5.72 4.56 -17.12
N LEU A 77 -4.57 4.39 -17.77
CA LEU A 77 -4.20 5.14 -18.98
C LEU A 77 -4.74 4.51 -20.27
N THR A 78 -4.90 3.18 -20.30
CA THR A 78 -5.26 2.42 -21.50
C THR A 78 -6.76 2.10 -21.59
N ASP A 79 -7.44 1.88 -20.47
CA ASP A 79 -8.86 1.59 -20.46
C ASP A 79 -9.68 2.87 -20.68
N PRO A 80 -10.51 2.94 -21.73
CA PRO A 80 -11.26 4.16 -22.08
C PRO A 80 -12.30 4.54 -21.02
N VAL A 81 -12.82 3.58 -20.25
CA VAL A 81 -13.77 3.82 -19.17
C VAL A 81 -13.02 4.37 -17.95
N LEU A 82 -11.94 3.69 -17.51
CA LEU A 82 -11.16 4.14 -16.36
C LEU A 82 -10.56 5.52 -16.60
N LYS A 83 -10.09 5.81 -17.81
CA LYS A 83 -9.56 7.12 -18.18
C LYS A 83 -10.60 8.23 -18.07
N ARG A 84 -11.86 7.97 -18.45
CA ARG A 84 -12.96 8.95 -18.37
C ARG A 84 -13.41 9.26 -16.94
N ILE A 85 -13.34 8.28 -16.04
CA ILE A 85 -13.76 8.46 -14.64
C ILE A 85 -12.62 8.86 -13.71
N SER A 86 -11.37 8.77 -14.17
CA SER A 86 -10.19 9.13 -13.39
C SER A 86 -10.14 10.64 -13.17
N ARG A 87 -9.86 11.03 -11.92
CA ARG A 87 -9.69 12.43 -11.53
C ARG A 87 -8.20 12.73 -11.28
N PRO A 88 -7.77 14.01 -11.29
CA PRO A 88 -6.41 14.37 -10.92
C PRO A 88 -5.99 13.85 -9.54
N ASP A 89 -6.92 13.82 -8.59
CA ASP A 89 -6.76 13.22 -7.25
C ASP A 89 -6.31 11.75 -7.28
N ASP A 90 -6.72 10.98 -8.30
CA ASP A 90 -6.25 9.59 -8.46
C ASP A 90 -4.77 9.51 -8.84
N MET A 91 -4.31 10.43 -9.69
CA MET A 91 -2.90 10.50 -10.11
C MET A 91 -2.02 10.96 -8.97
N ILE A 92 -2.46 11.95 -8.21
CA ILE A 92 -1.75 12.42 -7.02
C ILE A 92 -1.68 11.28 -6.00
N THR A 93 -2.81 10.65 -5.68
CA THR A 93 -2.87 9.52 -4.73
C THR A 93 -1.97 8.37 -5.15
N TRP A 94 -1.99 7.98 -6.43
CA TRP A 94 -1.08 6.95 -6.96
C TRP A 94 0.39 7.36 -6.79
N THR A 95 0.73 8.61 -7.14
CA THR A 95 2.10 9.12 -7.10
C THR A 95 2.65 9.14 -5.67
N VAL A 96 1.91 9.70 -4.71
CA VAL A 96 2.36 9.77 -3.31
C VAL A 96 2.42 8.40 -2.65
N THR A 97 1.65 7.41 -3.11
CA THR A 97 1.74 6.02 -2.66
C THR A 97 2.95 5.31 -3.26
N PHE A 98 3.27 5.58 -4.52
CA PHE A 98 4.35 4.94 -5.25
C PHE A 98 5.73 5.45 -4.84
N LEU A 99 5.85 6.74 -4.53
CA LEU A 99 7.13 7.39 -4.19
C LEU A 99 7.89 6.68 -3.05
N PRO A 100 7.30 6.40 -1.87
CA PRO A 100 7.98 5.70 -0.79
C PRO A 100 8.53 4.33 -1.18
N PHE A 101 7.89 3.62 -2.10
CA PHE A 101 8.38 2.33 -2.58
C PHE A 101 9.63 2.47 -3.43
N ILE A 102 9.66 3.43 -4.34
CA ILE A 102 10.83 3.69 -5.19
C ILE A 102 12.00 4.21 -4.34
N THR A 103 11.74 5.19 -3.49
CA THR A 103 12.77 5.78 -2.63
C THR A 103 13.27 4.77 -1.60
N GLY A 104 12.37 3.96 -1.04
CA GLY A 104 12.69 2.90 -0.08
C GLY A 104 13.57 1.81 -0.67
N MET A 105 13.27 1.34 -1.89
CA MET A 105 14.13 0.39 -2.60
C MET A 105 15.52 0.96 -2.90
N GLY A 106 15.64 2.28 -3.08
CA GLY A 106 16.93 2.96 -3.21
C GLY A 106 17.80 2.93 -1.95
N VAL A 107 17.23 2.61 -0.77
CA VAL A 107 17.95 2.49 0.51
C VAL A 107 18.35 1.03 0.81
N VAL A 108 17.90 0.06 0.00
CA VAL A 108 18.06 -1.40 0.24
C VAL A 108 19.47 -1.92 -0.15
N SER A 109 20.47 -1.05 -0.28
CA SER A 109 21.83 -1.48 -0.68
C SER A 109 22.51 -2.41 0.32
N GLU A 110 22.02 -2.50 1.55
CA GLU A 110 22.55 -3.37 2.60
C GLU A 110 21.43 -4.14 3.32
N PRO A 111 21.73 -5.34 3.89
CA PRO A 111 20.76 -6.10 4.69
C PRO A 111 20.22 -5.30 5.87
N SER A 112 18.95 -5.53 6.23
CA SER A 112 18.28 -4.75 7.28
C SER A 112 18.92 -4.95 8.65
N ALA A 113 19.46 -6.14 8.92
CA ALA A 113 20.20 -6.44 10.15
C ALA A 113 21.44 -5.52 10.31
N THR A 114 22.17 -5.27 9.23
CA THR A 114 23.32 -4.37 9.22
C THR A 114 22.89 -2.92 9.44
N LEU A 115 21.76 -2.50 8.85
CA LEU A 115 21.21 -1.16 9.05
C LEU A 115 20.79 -0.92 10.50
N LEU A 116 20.20 -1.93 11.15
CA LEU A 116 19.73 -1.84 12.54
C LEU A 116 20.84 -1.96 13.59
N ALA A 117 21.95 -2.61 13.25
CA ALA A 117 23.09 -2.77 14.16
C ALA A 117 24.01 -1.54 14.20
N ARG A 118 23.77 -0.52 13.36
CA ARG A 118 24.60 0.69 13.31
C ARG A 118 24.05 1.76 14.25
N ASP A 119 24.96 2.35 15.03
CA ASP A 119 24.64 3.46 15.94
C ASP A 119 24.47 4.81 15.20
N HIS A 120 24.93 4.92 13.95
CA HIS A 120 24.94 6.16 13.18
C HIS A 120 24.28 5.97 11.81
N VAL A 121 23.61 7.04 11.31
CA VAL A 121 22.92 7.04 10.01
C VAL A 121 23.94 7.16 8.87
N VAL A 122 24.11 6.10 8.09
CA VAL A 122 25.06 6.07 6.96
C VAL A 122 24.46 6.63 5.66
N TYR A 123 23.14 6.52 5.48
CA TYR A 123 22.46 6.94 4.24
C TYR A 123 21.63 8.21 4.42
N GLY A 124 22.25 9.30 4.89
CA GLY A 124 21.56 10.57 5.14
C GLY A 124 20.71 11.05 3.94
N GLY A 125 21.27 11.03 2.72
CA GLY A 125 20.56 11.48 1.51
C GLY A 125 19.37 10.58 1.11
N PRO A 126 19.59 9.30 0.75
CA PRO A 126 18.51 8.41 0.33
C PRO A 126 17.44 8.19 1.42
N LEU A 127 17.85 8.07 2.69
CA LEU A 127 16.91 7.94 3.81
C LEU A 127 16.08 9.23 3.99
N ALA A 128 16.70 10.41 3.91
CA ALA A 128 15.95 11.67 3.98
C ALA A 128 14.94 11.79 2.84
N ILE A 129 15.30 11.41 1.61
CA ILE A 129 14.37 11.40 0.47
C ILE A 129 13.21 10.43 0.74
N HIS A 130 13.48 9.24 1.29
CA HIS A 130 12.43 8.30 1.67
C HIS A 130 11.50 8.87 2.75
N LEU A 131 12.04 9.48 3.80
CA LEU A 131 11.25 10.13 4.85
C LEU A 131 10.46 11.33 4.33
N LEU A 132 11.01 12.16 3.45
CA LEU A 132 10.28 13.24 2.78
C LEU A 132 9.12 12.71 1.93
N SER A 133 9.33 11.58 1.23
CA SER A 133 8.24 10.94 0.48
C SER A 133 7.15 10.37 1.40
N LEU A 134 7.52 9.88 2.59
CA LEU A 134 6.57 9.47 3.62
C LEU A 134 5.81 10.67 4.20
N GLU A 135 6.49 11.77 4.52
CA GLU A 135 5.85 13.00 5.01
C GLU A 135 4.85 13.54 4.00
N LEU A 136 5.20 13.57 2.71
CA LEU A 136 4.28 13.94 1.63
C LEU A 136 3.06 13.02 1.59
N LEU A 137 3.26 11.70 1.73
CA LEU A 137 2.16 10.74 1.82
C LEU A 137 1.26 11.06 3.01
N LEU A 138 1.81 11.32 4.19
CA LEU A 138 1.06 11.62 5.42
C LEU A 138 0.28 12.95 5.32
N ILE A 139 0.85 13.97 4.68
CA ILE A 139 0.17 15.24 4.41
C ILE A 139 -1.03 15.04 3.48
N TRP A 140 -0.88 14.22 2.43
CA TRP A 140 -1.97 13.93 1.48
C TRP A 140 -3.00 12.94 2.04
N PHE A 141 -2.59 12.11 2.99
CA PHE A 141 -3.34 10.98 3.52
C PHE A 141 -4.80 11.29 3.87
N PRO A 142 -5.14 12.36 4.62
CA PRO A 142 -6.51 12.60 5.04
C PRO A 142 -7.40 13.24 3.97
N PHE A 143 -6.81 13.79 2.90
CA PHE A 143 -7.55 14.56 1.89
C PHE A 143 -7.84 13.76 0.62
N GLY A 144 -6.98 12.79 0.31
CA GLY A 144 -7.12 11.96 -0.88
C GLY A 144 -7.94 10.69 -0.66
N LYS A 145 -7.95 9.86 -1.70
CA LYS A 145 -8.54 8.51 -1.65
C LYS A 145 -7.83 7.56 -0.66
N LEU A 146 -6.67 7.94 -0.11
CA LEU A 146 -5.95 7.19 0.91
C LEU A 146 -6.74 7.01 2.21
N MET A 147 -7.62 7.96 2.54
CA MET A 147 -8.43 7.93 3.77
C MET A 147 -9.30 6.67 3.88
N HIS A 148 -9.57 5.96 2.77
CA HIS A 148 -10.27 4.68 2.80
C HIS A 148 -9.59 3.65 3.70
N ALA A 149 -8.28 3.73 3.91
CA ALA A 149 -7.55 2.84 4.80
C ALA A 149 -8.03 2.96 6.27
N PHE A 150 -8.42 4.16 6.72
CA PHE A 150 -9.04 4.35 8.04
C PHE A 150 -10.56 4.16 8.01
N LEU A 151 -11.21 4.57 6.93
CA LEU A 151 -12.68 4.54 6.82
C LEU A 151 -13.24 3.16 6.49
N VAL A 152 -12.41 2.17 6.12
CA VAL A 152 -12.88 0.84 5.72
C VAL A 152 -13.72 0.18 6.81
N LEU A 153 -13.31 0.22 8.08
CA LEU A 153 -14.08 -0.42 9.17
C LEU A 153 -15.35 0.39 9.51
N PRO A 154 -15.29 1.70 9.79
CA PRO A 154 -16.49 2.48 10.10
C PRO A 154 -17.54 2.45 8.98
N SER A 155 -17.13 2.56 7.72
CA SER A 155 -18.06 2.52 6.58
C SER A 155 -18.76 1.17 6.46
N ARG A 156 -18.05 0.06 6.72
CA ARG A 156 -18.63 -1.29 6.74
C ARG A 156 -19.61 -1.48 7.89
N MET A 157 -19.29 -0.96 9.08
CA MET A 157 -20.20 -1.00 10.24
C MET A 157 -21.48 -0.18 10.01
N GLN A 158 -21.36 1.01 9.43
CA GLN A 158 -22.51 1.84 9.05
C GLN A 158 -23.38 1.13 8.01
N LEU A 159 -22.78 0.48 7.02
CA LEU A 159 -23.50 -0.28 6.02
C LEU A 159 -24.21 -1.51 6.62
N ALA A 160 -23.54 -2.23 7.52
CA ALA A 160 -24.12 -3.38 8.23
C ALA A 160 -25.32 -2.97 9.08
N THR A 161 -25.22 -1.88 9.85
CA THR A 161 -26.34 -1.37 10.66
C THR A 161 -27.50 -0.86 9.80
N PHE A 162 -27.22 -0.27 8.63
CA PHE A 162 -28.25 0.13 7.67
C PHE A 162 -29.01 -1.07 7.09
N PHE A 163 -28.31 -2.14 6.71
CA PHE A 163 -28.93 -3.37 6.21
C PHE A 163 -29.67 -4.14 7.32
N GLY A 164 -29.13 -4.16 8.54
CA GLY A 164 -29.80 -4.73 9.70
C GLY A 164 -31.14 -4.05 9.99
N ARG A 165 -31.22 -2.71 9.86
CA ARG A 165 -32.48 -1.96 9.95
C ARG A 165 -33.52 -2.32 8.88
N ARG A 166 -33.10 -2.90 7.75
CA ARG A 166 -33.96 -3.34 6.64
C ARG A 166 -34.26 -4.84 6.67
N GLY A 167 -33.88 -5.55 7.73
CA GLY A 167 -34.12 -6.99 7.87
C GLY A 167 -33.27 -7.88 6.95
N VAL A 168 -32.26 -7.31 6.27
CA VAL A 168 -31.32 -8.07 5.44
C VAL A 168 -30.35 -8.77 6.37
N ARG A 169 -30.44 -10.10 6.49
CA ARG A 169 -29.49 -10.91 7.28
C ARG A 169 -28.15 -10.94 6.54
N SER A 170 -27.09 -10.50 7.21
CA SER A 170 -25.69 -10.51 6.76
C SER A 170 -25.06 -11.89 6.92
#